data_AF-A0A4R1HCX6-F1
#
_entry.id   AF-A0A4R1HCX6-F1
#
_cell.length_a   1.000
_cell.length_b   1.000
_cell.length_c   1.000
_cell.angle_alpha   90.00
_cell.angle_beta   90.00
_cell.angle_gamma   90.00
#
_symmetry.space_group_name_H-M   'P 1'
#
loop_
_entity.id
_entity.type
_entity.pdbx_description
1 polymer ?
#
loop_
_entity_poly.entity_id
_entity_poly.type
_entity_poly.pdbx_seq_one_letter_code
_entity_poly.pdbx_strand_id
1 'polypeptide(L)' 'MSEKTELIKKLIEMQKKFIEYEHQHGVSQEEYFAAPEGHELAGYRQEYRDLSMKLVDLAHKEKGSHP' A
#
# COMPACT_ATOMS: atom_id res chain seq x y z
N MET A 1 -2.01 14.47 -14.53
CA MET A 1 -2.50 13.24 -13.86
C MET A 1 -3.33 13.69 -12.67
N SER A 2 -4.49 13.09 -12.38
CA SER A 2 -5.18 13.39 -11.13
C SER A 2 -4.47 12.72 -9.96
N GLU A 3 -4.50 13.33 -8.77
CA GLU A 3 -3.86 12.78 -7.56
C GLU A 3 -4.29 11.33 -7.29
N LYS A 4 -5.54 11.00 -7.60
CA LYS A 4 -6.09 9.64 -7.56
C LYS A 4 -5.37 8.67 -8.48
N THR A 5 -5.09 9.05 -9.72
CA THR A 5 -4.37 8.18 -10.67
C THR A 5 -2.93 7.92 -10.21
N GLU A 6 -2.27 8.90 -9.60
CA GLU A 6 -0.93 8.72 -9.06
C GLU A 6 -0.91 7.79 -7.84
N LEU A 7 -1.91 7.90 -6.95
CA LEU A 7 -2.07 6.98 -5.82
C LEU A 7 -2.35 5.55 -6.27
N ILE A 8 -3.22 5.36 -7.26
CA ILE A 8 -3.50 4.03 -7.83
C ILE A 8 -2.21 3.42 -8.40
N LYS A 9 -1.41 4.20 -9.15
CA LYS A 9 -0.13 3.73 -9.66
C LYS A 9 0.82 3.32 -8.53
N LYS A 10 0.98 4.16 -7.51
CA LYS A 10 1.85 3.85 -6.36
C LYS A 10 1.40 2.58 -5.65
N LEU A 11 0.10 2.40 -5.42
CA LEU A 11 -0.44 1.18 -4.79
C LEU A 11 -0.17 -0.07 -5.64
N ILE A 12 -0.34 0.00 -6.96
CA ILE A 12 -0.04 -1.11 -7.88
C ILE A 12 1.46 -1.43 -7.88
N GLU A 13 2.33 -0.42 -7.89
CA GLU A 13 3.78 -0.61 -7.84
C GLU A 13 4.21 -1.26 -6.53
N MET A 14 3.63 -0.84 -5.40
CA MET A 14 3.85 -1.47 -4.11
C MET A 14 3.41 -2.94 -4.14
N GLN A 15 2.18 -3.23 -4.58
CA GLN A 15 1.68 -4.61 -4.69
C GLN A 15 2.60 -5.50 -5.52
N LYS A 16 3.11 -4.99 -6.66
CA LYS A 16 4.07 -5.72 -7.50
C LYS A 16 5.36 -6.02 -6.77
N LYS A 17 5.93 -5.03 -6.07
CA LYS A 17 7.15 -5.23 -5.26
C LYS A 17 6.93 -6.28 -4.17
N PHE A 18 5.78 -6.27 -3.51
CA PHE A 18 5.45 -7.26 -2.50
C PHE A 18 5.35 -8.67 -3.07
N ILE A 19 4.67 -8.85 -4.21
CA ILE A 19 4.55 -10.15 -4.88
C ILE A 19 5.93 -10.65 -5.34
N GLU A 20 6.77 -9.75 -5.86
CA GLU A 20 8.13 -10.11 -6.26
C GLU A 20 8.98 -10.54 -5.06
N TYR A 21 8.91 -9.81 -3.94
CA TYR A 21 9.57 -10.17 -2.70
C TYR A 21 9.06 -11.52 -2.16
N GLU A 22 7.73 -11.72 -2.12
CA GLU A 22 7.12 -12.99 -1.69
C GLU A 22 7.55 -14.17 -2.57
N HIS A 23 7.59 -13.99 -3.89
CA HIS A 23 8.04 -15.05 -4.81
C HIS A 23 9.53 -15.39 -4.64
N GLN A 24 10.37 -14.43 -4.30
CA GLN A 24 11.82 -14.63 -4.18
C GLN A 24 12.23 -15.16 -2.80
N HIS A 25 11.64 -14.62 -1.74
CA HIS A 25 12.06 -14.85 -0.35
C HIS A 25 11.04 -15.66 0.45
N GLY A 26 9.78 -15.69 0.00
CA GLY A 26 8.64 -16.02 0.87
C GLY A 26 8.31 -14.86 1.80
N VAL A 27 7.08 -14.82 2.31
CA VAL A 27 6.68 -13.87 3.36
C VAL A 27 5.97 -14.62 4.48
N SER A 28 6.53 -14.53 5.68
CA SER A 28 5.87 -14.98 6.89
C SER A 28 4.92 -13.90 7.42
N GLN A 29 3.89 -14.30 8.19
CA GLN A 29 3.02 -13.32 8.85
C GLN A 29 3.81 -12.37 9.76
N GLU A 30 4.80 -12.86 10.50
CA GLU A 30 5.63 -12.02 11.37
C GLU A 30 6.39 -10.95 10.58
N GLU A 31 6.94 -11.28 9.41
CA GLU A 31 7.60 -10.31 8.52
C GLU A 31 6.61 -9.28 7.96
N TYR A 32 5.38 -9.69 7.65
CA TYR A 32 4.37 -8.78 7.14
C TYR A 32 3.78 -7.84 8.22
N PHE A 33 3.62 -8.32 9.45
CA PHE A 33 2.95 -7.59 10.53
C PHE A 33 3.91 -6.90 11.51
N ALA A 34 5.10 -7.44 11.70
CA ALA A 34 6.06 -7.04 12.73
C ALA A 34 7.51 -7.01 12.21
N ALA A 35 7.71 -6.78 10.91
CA ALA A 35 9.03 -6.60 10.32
C ALA A 35 9.88 -5.60 11.13
N PRO A 36 11.10 -5.97 11.55
CA PRO A 36 11.98 -5.07 12.28
C PRO A 36 12.47 -3.92 11.38
N GLU A 37 12.89 -2.81 11.99
CA GLU A 37 13.51 -1.71 11.24
C GLU A 37 14.72 -2.20 10.43
N GLY A 38 14.74 -1.90 9.14
CA GLY A 38 15.74 -2.38 8.19
C GLY A 38 15.31 -3.59 7.36
N HIS A 39 14.16 -4.21 7.66
CA HIS A 39 13.55 -5.23 6.81
C HIS A 39 12.83 -4.59 5.60
N GLU A 40 12.79 -5.27 4.45
CA GLU A 40 12.13 -4.74 3.24
C GLU A 40 10.62 -4.49 3.43
N LEU A 41 9.98 -5.23 4.33
CA LEU A 41 8.58 -5.06 4.70
C LEU A 41 8.35 -4.12 5.90
N ALA A 42 9.40 -3.53 6.48
CA ALA A 42 9.28 -2.62 7.61
C ALA A 42 8.40 -1.42 7.24
N GLY A 43 7.29 -1.23 7.95
CA GLY A 43 6.34 -0.16 7.67
C GLY A 43 5.56 -0.30 6.35
N TYR A 44 5.83 -1.32 5.53
CA TYR A 44 5.21 -1.51 4.21
C TYR A 44 3.68 -1.61 4.32
N ARG A 45 3.19 -2.42 5.26
CA ARG A 45 1.74 -2.57 5.52
C ARG A 45 1.10 -1.24 5.91
N GLN A 46 1.77 -0.43 6.72
CA GLN A 46 1.25 0.84 7.19
C GLN A 46 1.21 1.87 6.07
N GLU A 47 2.29 2.00 5.29
CA GLU A 47 2.31 2.88 4.12
C GLU A 47 1.21 2.48 3.10
N TYR A 48 1.08 1.19 2.81
CA TYR A 48 0.04 0.69 1.90
C TYR A 48 -1.37 1.02 2.40
N ARG A 49 -1.61 0.86 3.71
CA ARG A 49 -2.89 1.20 4.35
C ARG A 49 -3.19 2.69 4.23
N ASP A 50 -2.23 3.55 4.55
CA ASP A 50 -2.42 5.01 4.55
C ASP A 50 -2.70 5.54 3.14
N LEU A 51 -1.99 5.02 2.14
CA LEU A 51 -2.25 5.34 0.73
C LEU A 51 -3.62 4.85 0.27
N SER A 52 -4.04 3.67 0.73
CA SER A 52 -5.36 3.12 0.42
C SER A 52 -6.49 3.95 1.04
N MET A 53 -6.33 4.40 2.29
CA MET A 53 -7.27 5.32 2.93
C MET A 53 -7.36 6.64 2.18
N LYS A 54 -6.22 7.22 1.81
CA LYS A 54 -6.19 8.46 1.03
C LYS A 54 -6.89 8.31 -0.32
N LEU A 55 -6.74 7.16 -0.98
CA LEU A 55 -7.44 6.86 -2.23
C LEU A 55 -8.96 6.79 -2.03
N VAL A 56 -9.41 6.14 -0.95
CA VAL A 56 -10.82 6.04 -0.59
C VAL A 56 -11.41 7.42 -0.29
N ASP A 57 -10.71 8.25 0.50
CA ASP A 57 -11.13 9.62 0.79
C ASP A 57 -11.27 10.47 -0.48
N LEU A 58 -10.34 10.34 -1.42
CA LEU A 58 -10.44 11.01 -2.72
C LEU A 58 -11.63 10.53 -3.53
N ALA A 59 -11.91 9.22 -3.53
CA ALA A 59 -13.07 8.66 -4.21
C ALA A 59 -14.40 9.16 -3.59
N HIS A 60 -14.46 9.29 -2.26
CA HIS A 60 -15.60 9.87 -1.55
C HIS A 60 -15.80 11.34 -1.89
N LYS A 61 -14.71 12.13 -1.91
CA LYS A 61 -14.74 13.54 -2.33
C LYS A 61 -15.23 13.73 -3.76
N GLU A 62 -14.75 12.89 -4.70
CA GLU A 62 -15.20 12.93 -6.10
C GLU A 62 -16.69 12.60 -6.26
N LYS A 63 -17.20 11.62 -5.49
CA LYS A 63 -18.61 11.23 -5.52
C LYS A 63 -19.53 12.23 -4.80
N GLY A 64 -18.97 13.21 -4.09
CA GLY A 64 -19.74 14.14 -3.25
C GLY A 64 -20.43 13.46 -2.06
N SER A 65 -20.03 12.23 -1.72
CA SER A 65 -20.57 11.47 -0.59
C SER A 65 -19.51 11.44 0.51
N HIS A 66 -19.59 12.37 1.45
CA HIS A 66 -18.83 12.25 2.70
C HIS A 66 -19.37 11.05 3.51
N PRO A 67 -18.50 10.32 4.24
CA PRO A 67 -18.96 9.36 5.25
C PRO A 67 -19.78 10.03 6.34
#